data_AF-A0A2R6HWD6-F1
#
_entry.id   AF-A0A2R6HWD6-F1
#
_cell.length_a   1.000
_cell.length_b   1.000
_cell.length_c   1.000
_cell.angle_alpha   90.00
_cell.angle_beta   90.00
_cell.angle_gamma   90.00
#
_symmetry.space_group_name_H-M   'P 1'
#
loop_
_entity.id
_entity.type
_entity.pdbx_description
1 polymer ?
#
loop_
_entity_poly.entity_id
_entity_poly.type
_entity_poly.pdbx_seq_one_letter_code
_entity_poly.pdbx_strand_id
1 'polypeptide(L)'
;MVLRQSIAERAVGWLWFVAALLVPGVVATALWSPFLLSDRIESLFATLPPFDAPAPSYVLFGTCASLPYVVGFLAVLAAVGPDGVALSNALLDVGLTLSVLYVVGLPALCVFVLPEVGIDWDRTGYGWSTWALLIAGSAWYAALFAVPIAVASLVFALPGGY
;
A
#
# COMPACT_ATOMS: atom_id res chain seq x y z
N MET A 1 -5.61 -38.65 -14.53
CA MET A 1 -4.49 -37.78 -14.96
C MET A 1 -4.97 -36.37 -15.27
N VAL A 2 -6.01 -36.20 -16.11
CA VAL A 2 -6.64 -34.91 -16.48
C VAL A 2 -7.10 -34.07 -15.27
N LEU A 3 -7.75 -34.66 -14.27
CA LEU A 3 -8.22 -33.94 -13.07
C LEU A 3 -7.08 -33.36 -12.21
N ARG A 4 -5.90 -34.02 -12.18
CA ARG A 4 -4.74 -33.51 -11.41
C ARG A 4 -4.05 -32.36 -12.13
N GLN A 5 -4.01 -32.39 -13.46
CA GLN A 5 -3.48 -31.30 -14.27
C GLN A 5 -4.35 -30.04 -14.13
N SER A 6 -5.68 -30.17 -14.17
CA SER A 6 -6.57 -29.02 -14.01
C SER A 6 -6.52 -28.37 -12.62
N ILE A 7 -6.31 -29.17 -11.55
CA ILE A 7 -6.09 -28.64 -10.20
C ILE A 7 -4.75 -27.92 -10.12
N ALA A 8 -3.69 -28.48 -10.70
CA ALA A 8 -2.36 -27.86 -10.71
C ALA A 8 -2.36 -26.52 -11.45
N GLU A 9 -2.98 -26.43 -12.63
CA GLU A 9 -3.11 -25.19 -13.40
C GLU A 9 -3.87 -24.10 -12.62
N ARG A 10 -4.97 -24.48 -11.96
CA ARG A 10 -5.71 -23.55 -11.09
C ARG A 10 -4.89 -23.09 -9.90
N ALA A 11 -4.16 -23.99 -9.25
CA ALA A 11 -3.30 -23.65 -8.12
C ALA A 11 -2.19 -22.66 -8.53
N VAL A 12 -1.57 -22.88 -9.69
CA VAL A 12 -0.59 -21.96 -10.27
C VAL A 12 -1.21 -20.60 -10.58
N GLY A 13 -2.42 -20.56 -11.13
CA GLY A 13 -3.15 -19.30 -11.37
C GLY A 13 -3.39 -18.51 -10.07
N TRP A 14 -3.83 -19.19 -9.01
CA TRP A 14 -4.00 -18.56 -7.69
C TRP A 14 -2.69 -18.08 -7.08
N LEU A 15 -1.61 -18.84 -7.23
CA LEU A 15 -0.28 -18.42 -6.78
C LEU A 15 0.19 -17.14 -7.49
N TRP A 16 -0.01 -17.06 -8.81
CA TRP A 16 0.31 -15.84 -9.57
C TRP A 16 -0.54 -14.65 -9.14
N PHE A 17 -1.83 -14.87 -8.89
CA PHE A 17 -2.71 -13.82 -8.38
C PHE A 17 -2.25 -13.31 -7.01
N VAL A 18 -1.95 -14.21 -6.09
CA VAL A 18 -1.40 -13.84 -4.76
C VAL A 18 -0.06 -13.11 -4.92
N ALA A 19 0.83 -13.57 -5.79
CA ALA A 19 2.10 -12.90 -6.06
C ALA A 19 1.89 -11.48 -6.62
N ALA A 20 0.97 -11.30 -7.57
CA ALA A 20 0.66 -9.98 -8.13
C ALA A 20 0.13 -9.00 -7.06
N LEU A 21 -0.61 -9.51 -6.06
CA LEU A 21 -1.11 -8.70 -4.94
C LEU A 21 -0.02 -8.36 -3.92
N LEU A 22 0.85 -9.31 -3.58
CA LEU A 22 1.76 -9.17 -2.43
C LEU A 22 3.15 -8.67 -2.81
N VAL A 23 3.68 -9.02 -3.98
CA VAL A 23 5.03 -8.63 -4.40
C VAL A 23 5.23 -7.10 -4.38
N PRO A 24 4.30 -6.28 -4.90
CA PRO A 24 4.43 -4.82 -4.80
C PRO A 24 4.54 -4.34 -3.35
N GLY A 25 3.74 -4.93 -2.45
CA GLY A 25 3.79 -4.63 -1.02
C GLY A 25 5.10 -5.04 -0.36
N VAL A 26 5.64 -6.22 -0.69
CA VAL A 26 6.94 -6.67 -0.17
C VAL A 26 8.06 -5.71 -0.59
N VAL A 27 8.07 -5.30 -1.87
CA VAL A 27 9.05 -4.34 -2.39
C VAL A 27 8.90 -2.98 -1.69
N ALA A 28 7.67 -2.46 -1.57
CA ALA A 28 7.43 -1.19 -0.89
C ALA A 28 7.84 -1.25 0.59
N THR A 29 7.56 -2.35 1.27
CA THR A 29 7.98 -2.60 2.65
C THR A 29 9.50 -2.64 2.76
N ALA A 30 10.21 -3.26 1.82
CA ALA A 30 11.67 -3.22 1.83
C ALA A 30 12.21 -1.78 1.67
N LEU A 31 11.66 -1.02 0.73
CA LEU A 31 12.06 0.38 0.45
C LEU A 31 11.66 1.37 1.54
N TRP A 32 10.68 1.02 2.38
CA TRP A 32 10.25 1.84 3.51
C TRP A 32 11.06 1.56 4.78
N SER A 33 11.85 0.48 4.82
CA SER A 33 12.60 0.06 6.01
C SER A 33 13.48 1.13 6.67
N PRO A 34 14.05 2.15 5.99
CA PRO A 34 14.81 3.19 6.67
C PRO A 34 14.04 3.95 7.75
N PHE A 35 12.70 4.04 7.68
CA PHE A 35 11.88 4.68 8.71
C PHE A 35 11.85 3.90 10.03
N LEU A 36 12.19 2.60 10.01
CA LEU A 36 12.34 1.78 11.23
C LEU A 36 13.53 2.20 12.09
N LEU A 37 14.46 3.01 11.56
CA LEU A 37 15.54 3.60 12.37
C LEU A 37 15.02 4.60 13.41
N SER A 38 13.74 4.98 13.34
CA SER A 38 13.09 5.77 14.38
C SER A 38 12.48 4.87 15.44
N ASP A 39 12.92 5.05 16.69
CA ASP A 39 12.35 4.39 17.87
C ASP A 39 10.82 4.51 17.95
N ARG A 40 10.24 5.61 17.45
CA ARG A 40 8.79 5.83 17.46
C ARG A 40 8.06 4.92 16.49
N ILE A 41 8.60 4.77 15.27
CA ILE A 41 8.01 3.88 14.26
C ILE A 41 8.23 2.43 14.65
N GLU A 42 9.42 2.10 15.19
CA GLU A 42 9.66 0.77 15.73
C GLU A 42 8.66 0.44 16.86
N SER A 43 8.43 1.38 17.79
CA SER A 43 7.43 1.27 18.86
C SER A 43 6.01 1.08 18.32
N LEU A 44 5.63 1.80 17.26
CA LEU A 44 4.35 1.58 16.56
C LEU A 44 4.21 0.13 16.12
N PHE A 45 5.18 -0.42 15.40
CA PHE A 45 5.07 -1.81 14.94
C PHE A 45 5.20 -2.84 16.07
N ALA A 46 5.95 -2.54 17.14
CA ALA A 46 6.06 -3.40 18.31
C ALA A 46 4.75 -3.51 19.11
N THR A 47 3.86 -2.52 18.99
CA THR A 47 2.58 -2.48 19.73
C THR A 47 1.39 -2.95 18.88
N LEU A 48 1.57 -3.13 17.57
CA LEU A 48 0.49 -3.55 16.67
C LEU A 48 0.22 -5.06 16.78
N PRO A 49 -1.02 -5.49 17.04
CA PRO A 49 -1.41 -6.90 16.99
C PRO A 49 -1.29 -7.44 15.54
N PRO A 50 -1.08 -8.75 15.35
CA PRO A 50 -1.18 -9.82 16.34
C PRO A 50 0.15 -10.19 17.03
N PHE A 51 1.25 -9.48 16.76
CA PHE A 51 2.57 -9.86 17.25
C PHE A 51 3.10 -8.86 18.26
N ASP A 52 3.71 -9.35 19.34
CA ASP A 52 4.44 -8.53 20.32
C ASP A 52 5.88 -8.22 19.86
N ALA A 53 6.09 -8.10 18.54
CA ALA A 53 7.40 -7.92 17.96
C ALA A 53 7.34 -7.02 16.70
N PRO A 54 8.28 -6.06 16.56
CA PRO A 54 8.21 -5.05 15.51
C PRO A 54 8.39 -5.63 14.11
N ALA A 55 9.32 -6.57 13.92
CA ALA A 55 9.63 -7.12 12.60
C ALA A 55 8.45 -7.85 11.90
N PRO A 56 7.74 -8.82 12.53
CA PRO A 56 6.63 -9.49 11.88
C PRO A 56 5.42 -8.58 11.66
N SER A 57 5.12 -7.68 12.61
CA SER A 57 4.08 -6.67 12.44
C SER A 57 4.42 -5.72 11.29
N TYR A 58 5.66 -5.26 11.21
CA TYR A 58 6.15 -4.43 10.12
C TYR A 58 5.97 -5.09 8.75
N VAL A 59 6.42 -6.34 8.60
CA VAL A 59 6.30 -7.07 7.34
C VAL A 59 4.83 -7.28 6.96
N LEU A 60 3.99 -7.65 7.92
CA LEU A 60 2.56 -7.86 7.69
C LEU A 60 1.86 -6.57 7.24
N PHE A 61 1.89 -5.54 8.09
CA PHE A 61 1.18 -4.28 7.82
C PHE A 61 1.79 -3.53 6.63
N GLY A 62 3.12 -3.50 6.53
CA GLY A 62 3.81 -2.92 5.39
C GLY A 62 3.43 -3.59 4.08
N THR A 63 3.32 -4.92 4.03
CA THR A 63 2.96 -5.63 2.80
C THR A 63 1.48 -5.42 2.47
N CYS A 64 0.60 -5.59 3.46
CA CYS A 64 -0.84 -5.44 3.30
C CYS A 64 -1.26 -3.99 2.98
N ALA A 65 -0.47 -3.00 3.39
CA ALA A 65 -0.71 -1.60 3.04
C ALA A 65 -0.62 -1.33 1.52
N SER A 66 -0.13 -2.25 0.69
CA SER A 66 -0.18 -2.08 -0.77
C SER A 66 -1.54 -2.44 -1.39
N LEU A 67 -2.37 -3.22 -0.68
CA LEU A 67 -3.57 -3.83 -1.24
C LEU A 67 -4.54 -2.80 -1.83
N PRO A 68 -4.85 -1.66 -1.18
CA PRO A 68 -5.74 -0.66 -1.78
C PRO A 68 -5.25 -0.14 -3.14
N TYR A 69 -3.93 0.08 -3.30
CA TYR A 69 -3.35 0.53 -4.56
C TYR A 69 -3.43 -0.55 -5.65
N VAL A 70 -3.04 -1.79 -5.33
CA VAL A 70 -3.05 -2.88 -6.32
C VAL A 70 -4.49 -3.21 -6.72
N VAL A 71 -5.40 -3.32 -5.76
CA VAL A 71 -6.82 -3.59 -6.01
C VAL A 71 -7.46 -2.43 -6.79
N GLY A 72 -7.20 -1.18 -6.40
CA GLY A 72 -7.71 0.00 -7.11
C GLY A 72 -7.24 0.05 -8.56
N PHE A 73 -5.96 -0.20 -8.80
CA PHE A 73 -5.39 -0.29 -10.14
C PHE A 73 -6.07 -1.37 -10.99
N LEU A 74 -6.17 -2.61 -10.45
CA LEU A 74 -6.82 -3.72 -11.15
C LEU A 74 -8.31 -3.47 -11.39
N ALA A 75 -9.01 -2.83 -10.44
CA ALA A 75 -10.40 -2.46 -10.58
C ALA A 75 -10.62 -1.48 -11.73
N VAL A 76 -9.74 -0.48 -11.89
CA VAL A 76 -9.79 0.45 -13.03
C VAL A 76 -9.57 -0.30 -14.35
N LEU A 77 -8.55 -1.16 -14.44
CA LEU A 77 -8.29 -1.95 -15.64
C LEU A 77 -9.47 -2.87 -16.01
N ALA A 78 -10.19 -3.38 -15.02
CA ALA A 78 -11.33 -4.28 -15.25
C ALA A 78 -12.63 -3.55 -15.59
N ALA A 79 -12.82 -2.32 -15.09
CA ALA A 79 -14.08 -1.58 -15.21
C ALA A 79 -14.08 -0.55 -16.35
N VAL A 80 -12.91 -0.02 -16.72
CA VAL A 80 -12.78 1.04 -17.72
C VAL A 80 -12.39 0.43 -19.06
N GLY A 81 -13.13 0.76 -20.12
CA GLY A 81 -12.82 0.30 -21.48
C GLY A 81 -11.46 0.81 -21.98
N PRO A 82 -10.98 0.30 -23.13
CA PRO A 82 -9.64 0.61 -23.67
C PRO A 82 -9.50 2.02 -24.25
N ASP A 83 -10.42 2.93 -23.92
CA ASP A 83 -10.27 4.35 -24.23
C ASP A 83 -9.13 4.90 -23.37
N GLY A 84 -7.99 5.20 -24.02
CA GLY A 84 -6.77 5.62 -23.35
C GLY A 84 -6.95 6.87 -22.46
N VAL A 85 -7.85 7.79 -22.81
CA VAL A 85 -8.12 9.00 -22.02
C VAL A 85 -8.96 8.67 -20.79
N ALA A 86 -10.03 7.87 -20.97
CA ALA A 86 -10.86 7.45 -19.84
C ALA A 86 -10.06 6.61 -18.83
N LEU A 87 -9.25 5.67 -19.33
CA LEU A 87 -8.39 4.81 -18.53
C LEU A 87 -7.33 5.63 -17.78
N SER A 88 -6.65 6.54 -18.48
CA SER A 88 -5.67 7.45 -17.90
C SER A 88 -6.24 8.26 -16.74
N ASN A 89 -7.40 8.90 -16.94
CA ASN A 89 -8.06 9.69 -15.91
C ASN A 89 -8.47 8.86 -14.70
N ALA A 90 -9.04 7.67 -14.92
CA ALA A 90 -9.46 6.78 -13.82
C ALA A 90 -8.26 6.29 -12.99
N LEU A 91 -7.13 5.98 -13.63
CA LEU A 91 -5.89 5.61 -12.93
C LEU A 91 -5.35 6.76 -12.07
N LEU A 92 -5.36 7.99 -12.60
CA LEU A 92 -4.94 9.16 -11.82
C LEU A 92 -5.86 9.41 -10.63
N ASP A 93 -7.18 9.28 -10.82
CA ASP A 93 -8.16 9.51 -9.77
C ASP A 93 -7.97 8.54 -8.60
N VAL A 94 -7.80 7.24 -8.89
CA VAL A 94 -7.48 6.23 -7.87
C VAL A 94 -6.14 6.52 -7.21
N GLY A 95 -5.10 6.81 -7.99
CA GLY A 95 -3.77 7.10 -7.47
C GLY A 95 -3.74 8.29 -6.52
N LEU A 96 -4.41 9.39 -6.88
CA LEU A 96 -4.51 10.61 -6.08
C LEU A 96 -5.36 10.39 -4.83
N THR A 97 -6.54 9.77 -4.98
CA THR A 97 -7.45 9.50 -3.86
C THR A 97 -6.78 8.66 -2.79
N LEU A 98 -6.14 7.56 -3.17
CA LEU A 98 -5.41 6.71 -2.23
C LEU A 98 -4.22 7.43 -1.62
N SER A 99 -3.51 8.27 -2.38
CA SER A 99 -2.38 9.05 -1.84
C SER A 99 -2.83 10.02 -0.76
N VAL A 100 -3.94 10.71 -0.96
CA VAL A 100 -4.52 11.58 0.08
C VAL A 100 -4.91 10.76 1.31
N LEU A 101 -5.58 9.62 1.11
CA LEU A 101 -5.95 8.72 2.22
C LEU A 101 -4.73 8.21 2.99
N TYR A 102 -3.61 7.96 2.33
CA TYR A 102 -2.40 7.50 3.02
C TYR A 102 -1.71 8.66 3.73
N VAL A 103 -1.52 9.80 3.07
CA VAL A 103 -0.80 10.95 3.63
C VAL A 103 -1.54 11.63 4.78
N VAL A 104 -2.88 11.59 4.76
CA VAL A 104 -3.70 12.22 5.81
C VAL A 104 -4.35 11.18 6.70
N GLY A 105 -4.96 10.16 6.11
CA GLY A 105 -5.75 9.15 6.83
C GLY A 105 -4.89 8.22 7.68
N LEU A 106 -3.74 7.73 7.20
CA LEU A 106 -2.88 6.87 8.03
C LEU A 106 -2.30 7.61 9.23
N PRO A 107 -1.73 8.83 9.11
CA PRO A 107 -1.31 9.60 10.27
C PRO A 107 -2.45 9.87 11.24
N ALA A 108 -3.63 10.27 10.75
CA ALA A 108 -4.80 10.48 11.59
C ALA A 108 -5.24 9.21 12.33
N LEU A 109 -5.22 8.05 11.66
CA LEU A 109 -5.51 6.75 12.28
C LEU A 109 -4.49 6.43 13.38
N CYS A 110 -3.20 6.65 13.12
CA CYS A 110 -2.15 6.36 14.09
C CYS A 110 -2.20 7.28 15.32
N VAL A 111 -2.60 8.54 15.14
CA VAL A 111 -2.62 9.55 16.21
C VAL A 111 -3.94 9.54 16.99
N PHE A 112 -5.07 9.36 16.33
CA PHE A 112 -6.38 9.49 16.95
C PHE A 112 -7.08 8.17 17.21
N VAL A 113 -6.92 7.17 16.34
CA VAL A 113 -7.71 5.93 16.44
C VAL A 113 -6.98 4.87 17.25
N LEU A 114 -5.69 4.66 17.00
CA LEU A 114 -4.90 3.64 17.71
C LEU A 114 -4.90 3.85 19.24
N PRO A 115 -4.70 5.07 19.78
CA PRO A 115 -4.71 5.27 21.23
C PRO A 115 -6.09 4.99 21.87
N GLU A 116 -7.17 5.35 21.17
CA GLU A 116 -8.55 5.12 21.63
C GLU A 116 -8.91 3.62 21.70
N VAL A 117 -8.24 2.77 20.90
CA VAL A 117 -8.37 1.31 20.97
C VAL A 117 -7.31 0.66 21.88
N GLY A 118 -6.58 1.46 22.66
CA GLY A 118 -5.60 1.00 23.65
C GLY A 118 -4.20 0.72 23.10
N ILE A 119 -3.93 1.10 21.84
CA ILE A 119 -2.61 0.97 21.20
C ILE A 119 -1.90 2.33 21.29
N ASP A 120 -1.31 2.60 22.45
CA ASP A 120 -0.49 3.80 22.66
C ASP A 120 0.98 3.50 22.37
N TRP A 121 1.48 4.09 21.29
CA TRP A 121 2.80 3.79 20.73
C TRP A 121 3.79 4.96 20.81
N ASP A 122 3.31 6.19 20.97
CA ASP A 122 4.16 7.39 21.03
C ASP A 122 4.27 7.95 22.46
N ARG A 123 5.38 7.66 23.11
CA ARG A 123 5.72 8.19 24.45
C ARG A 123 5.92 9.71 24.48
N THR A 124 6.03 10.37 23.33
CA THR A 124 6.22 11.83 23.24
C THR A 124 4.91 12.61 23.16
N GLY A 125 3.76 11.92 23.17
CA GLY A 125 2.45 12.54 23.22
C GLY A 125 1.97 13.12 21.88
N TYR A 126 2.36 12.50 20.76
CA TYR A 126 1.84 12.80 19.42
C TYR A 126 2.09 14.24 18.94
N GLY A 127 3.23 14.81 19.33
CA GLY A 127 3.61 16.17 18.93
C GLY A 127 3.89 16.34 17.42
N TRP A 128 4.20 17.57 17.01
CA TRP A 128 4.46 17.92 15.60
C TRP A 128 5.54 17.07 14.92
N SER A 129 6.56 16.64 15.67
CA SER A 129 7.60 15.75 15.14
C SER A 129 7.06 14.36 14.78
N THR A 130 6.08 13.85 15.53
CA THR A 130 5.41 12.58 15.23
C THR A 130 4.56 12.71 13.98
N TRP A 131 3.80 13.80 13.86
CA TRP A 131 3.05 14.11 12.64
C TRP A 131 3.95 14.21 11.41
N ALA A 132 5.06 14.94 11.50
CA ALA A 132 6.01 15.07 10.40
C ALA A 132 6.57 13.70 9.96
N LEU A 133 6.89 12.82 10.92
CA LEU A 133 7.39 11.48 10.65
C LEU A 133 6.34 10.59 9.97
N LEU A 134 5.11 10.60 10.48
CA LEU A 134 4.00 9.83 9.91
C LEU A 134 3.63 10.32 8.51
N ILE A 135 3.56 11.64 8.30
CA ILE A 135 3.30 12.24 6.99
C ILE A 135 4.43 11.90 6.02
N ALA A 136 5.69 12.05 6.42
CA ALA A 136 6.83 11.71 5.57
C ALA A 136 6.85 10.22 5.20
N GLY A 137 6.63 9.34 6.17
CA GLY A 137 6.57 7.89 5.96
C GLY A 137 5.42 7.49 5.06
N SER A 138 4.21 7.98 5.33
CA SER A 138 3.03 7.67 4.52
C SER A 138 3.11 8.27 3.12
N ALA A 139 3.66 9.48 2.96
CA ALA A 139 3.91 10.09 1.65
C ALA A 139 4.96 9.32 0.84
N TRP A 140 6.05 8.88 1.48
CA TRP A 140 7.04 8.03 0.82
C TRP A 140 6.41 6.72 0.35
N TYR A 141 5.65 6.05 1.21
CA TYR A 141 4.96 4.81 0.87
C TYR A 141 3.96 5.03 -0.27
N ALA A 142 3.12 6.07 -0.20
CA ALA A 142 2.18 6.43 -1.25
C ALA A 142 2.87 6.70 -2.59
N ALA A 143 4.00 7.42 -2.57
CA ALA A 143 4.77 7.74 -3.78
C ALA A 143 5.27 6.49 -4.51
N LEU A 144 5.65 5.42 -3.78
CA LEU A 144 6.09 4.15 -4.38
C LEU A 144 5.02 3.50 -5.27
N PHE A 145 3.74 3.83 -5.08
CA PHE A 145 2.62 3.34 -5.90
C PHE A 145 2.07 4.42 -6.84
N ALA A 146 1.86 5.63 -6.32
CA ALA A 146 1.27 6.73 -7.06
C ALA A 146 2.14 7.15 -8.24
N VAL A 147 3.47 7.15 -8.11
CA VAL A 147 4.37 7.51 -9.22
C VAL A 147 4.29 6.49 -10.36
N PRO A 148 4.43 5.18 -10.14
CA PRO A 148 4.20 4.19 -11.20
C PRO A 148 2.82 4.28 -11.85
N ILE A 149 1.75 4.48 -11.05
CA ILE A 149 0.38 4.62 -11.56
C ILE A 149 0.26 5.88 -12.44
N ALA A 150 0.82 7.01 -12.00
CA ALA A 150 0.82 8.24 -12.78
C ALA A 150 1.61 8.07 -14.09
N VAL A 151 2.77 7.42 -14.05
CA VAL A 151 3.55 7.10 -15.26
C VAL A 151 2.75 6.21 -16.21
N ALA A 152 2.12 5.15 -15.71
CA ALA A 152 1.28 4.26 -16.51
C ALA A 152 0.10 5.03 -17.14
N SER A 153 -0.56 5.88 -16.35
CA SER A 153 -1.65 6.74 -16.82
C SER A 153 -1.21 7.67 -17.95
N LEU A 154 -0.04 8.29 -17.85
CA LEU A 154 0.50 9.15 -18.91
C LEU A 154 0.79 8.36 -20.19
N VAL A 155 1.30 7.12 -20.06
CA VAL A 155 1.53 6.24 -21.21
C VAL A 155 0.24 5.91 -21.94
N PHE A 156 -0.85 5.60 -21.22
CA PHE A 156 -2.16 5.34 -21.82
C PHE A 156 -2.80 6.58 -22.47
N ALA A 157 -2.41 7.78 -22.06
CA ALA A 157 -2.90 9.02 -22.67
C ALA A 157 -2.21 9.38 -24.00
N LEU A 158 -1.08 8.74 -24.34
CA LEU A 158 -0.34 9.06 -25.57
C LEU A 158 -1.03 8.54 -26.84
N PRO A 159 -0.84 9.18 -28.01
CA PRO A 159 -1.35 8.67 -29.28
C PRO A 159 -0.78 7.29 -29.58
N GLY A 160 -1.64 6.27 -29.66
CA GLY A 160 -1.24 4.86 -29.79
C GLY A 160 -1.18 4.08 -28.48
N GLY A 161 -1.57 4.71 -27.35
CA GLY A 161 -1.74 4.05 -26.06
C GLY A 161 -2.99 3.18 -26.01
N TYR A 162 -2.93 2.01 -26.66
CA TYR A 162 -3.87 0.89 -26.52
C TYR A 162 -3.10 -0.42 -26.71
#